data_AF-A0A8S3X6G1-F1
#
_entry.id   AF-A0A8S3X6G1-F1
#
_cell.length_a   1.000
_cell.length_b   1.000
_cell.length_c   1.000
_cell.angle_alpha   90.00
_cell.angle_beta   90.00
_cell.angle_gamma   90.00
#
_symmetry.space_group_name_H-M   'P 1'
#
loop_
_entity.id
_entity.type
_entity.pdbx_description
1 polymer ?
#
loop_
_entity_poly.entity_id
_entity_poly.type
_entity_poly.pdbx_seq_one_letter_code
_entity_poly.pdbx_strand_id
1 'polypeptide(L)'
;MDLPVVVDSNDDEIVSHELEQMRSILEEAILETRSTLLENRPRLPRIPLSKRNWAVVRALNPILVTYLEASRDICETDSILFGAAVAVCRIIGAKLPMAGRATTQSSAIPAWRKRIEDRIAKARALIGRLTSFRSGNNRPRIMRTVRMAFAGTNISLSQPDITQKLTERIDDLKQKIAAWGKRIRRFSERSRRFNQNRLFQSDQKRLIINHWSNQRYVERAKDRIRLTLSHSGVACG
;
A
#
# COMPACT_ATOMS: atom_id res chain seq x y z
N MET A 1 19.12 -66.62 15.81
CA MET A 1 19.16 -65.93 17.12
C MET A 1 18.97 -64.46 16.80
N ASP A 2 17.71 -64.06 16.55
CA ASP A 2 17.37 -62.68 16.22
C ASP A 2 17.01 -61.94 17.52
N LEU A 3 17.77 -60.89 17.81
CA LEU A 3 17.51 -59.99 18.93
C LEU A 3 16.32 -59.10 18.59
N PRO A 4 15.35 -58.91 19.51
CA PRO A 4 14.24 -58.00 19.28
C PRO A 4 14.72 -56.56 19.38
N VAL A 5 14.46 -55.77 18.34
CA VAL A 5 14.60 -54.31 18.34
C VAL A 5 13.52 -53.76 19.27
N VAL A 6 13.92 -53.31 20.46
CA VAL A 6 13.09 -52.50 21.34
C VAL A 6 12.94 -51.14 20.68
N VAL A 7 11.82 -50.92 19.99
CA VAL A 7 11.38 -49.58 19.56
C VAL A 7 10.82 -48.89 20.82
N ASP A 8 11.45 -47.78 21.17
CA ASP A 8 11.23 -47.01 22.40
C ASP A 8 9.79 -46.47 22.48
N SER A 9 9.04 -46.89 23.50
CA SER A 9 7.61 -46.55 23.69
C SER A 9 7.37 -45.06 23.96
N ASN A 10 8.43 -44.29 24.25
CA ASN A 10 8.35 -42.85 24.53
C ASN A 10 8.12 -41.99 23.27
N ASP A 11 8.60 -42.42 22.10
CA ASP A 11 8.47 -41.62 20.87
C ASP A 11 7.02 -41.64 20.32
N ASP A 12 6.30 -42.74 20.51
CA ASP A 12 4.88 -42.87 20.10
C ASP A 12 3.94 -42.03 20.98
N GLU A 13 4.25 -41.89 22.29
CA GLU A 13 3.49 -41.01 23.20
C GLU A 13 3.71 -39.52 22.88
N ILE A 14 4.92 -39.13 22.49
CA ILE A 14 5.22 -37.73 22.10
C ILE A 14 4.51 -37.37 20.79
N VAL A 15 4.57 -38.26 19.78
CA VAL A 15 3.93 -38.03 18.48
C VAL A 15 2.40 -38.01 18.61
N SER A 16 1.82 -38.87 19.45
CA SER A 16 0.36 -38.86 19.69
C SER A 16 -0.11 -37.60 20.40
N HIS A 17 0.65 -37.10 21.40
CA HIS A 17 0.33 -35.85 22.09
C HIS A 17 0.43 -34.63 21.15
N GLU A 18 1.44 -34.56 20.28
CA GLU A 18 1.55 -33.48 19.29
C GLU A 18 0.40 -33.50 18.26
N LEU A 19 -0.04 -34.70 17.84
CA LEU A 19 -1.19 -34.84 16.94
C LEU A 19 -2.50 -34.43 17.61
N GLU A 20 -2.69 -34.77 18.89
CA GLU A 20 -3.88 -34.38 19.66
C GLU A 20 -3.94 -32.85 19.87
N GLN A 21 -2.79 -32.22 20.12
CA GLN A 21 -2.70 -30.76 20.17
C GLN A 21 -3.09 -30.12 18.83
N MET A 22 -2.63 -30.68 17.70
CA MET A 22 -3.01 -30.18 16.38
C MET A 22 -4.51 -30.35 16.09
N ARG A 23 -5.13 -31.46 16.54
CA ARG A 23 -6.59 -31.68 16.46
C ARG A 23 -7.35 -30.64 17.26
N SER A 24 -6.96 -30.42 18.51
CA SER A 24 -7.60 -29.42 19.39
C SER A 24 -7.57 -28.01 18.78
N ILE A 25 -6.41 -27.58 18.25
CA ILE A 25 -6.26 -26.28 17.60
C ILE A 25 -7.14 -26.17 16.33
N LEU A 26 -7.27 -27.27 15.58
CA LEU A 26 -8.12 -27.32 14.40
C LEU A 26 -9.61 -27.17 14.77
N GLU A 27 -10.07 -27.90 15.78
CA GLU A 27 -11.47 -27.83 16.23
C GLU A 27 -11.84 -26.44 16.75
N GLU A 28 -10.97 -25.84 17.56
CA GLU A 28 -11.14 -24.46 18.04
C GLU A 28 -11.25 -23.48 16.85
N ALA A 29 -10.35 -23.57 15.88
CA ALA A 29 -10.35 -22.69 14.70
C ALA A 29 -11.60 -22.89 13.83
N ILE A 30 -12.11 -24.12 13.69
CA ILE A 30 -13.34 -24.41 12.94
C ILE A 30 -14.55 -23.80 13.66
N LEU A 31 -14.65 -23.94 14.99
CA LEU A 31 -15.74 -23.38 15.79
C LEU A 31 -15.78 -21.85 15.71
N GLU A 32 -14.63 -21.20 15.86
CA GLU A 32 -14.51 -19.76 15.66
C GLU A 32 -14.95 -19.35 14.24
N THR A 33 -14.51 -20.09 13.23
CA THR A 33 -14.84 -19.76 11.83
C THR A 33 -16.33 -19.87 11.55
N ARG A 34 -17.01 -20.89 12.12
CA ARG A 34 -18.46 -21.09 12.00
C ARG A 34 -19.27 -19.96 12.63
N SER A 35 -18.78 -19.38 13.73
CA SER A 35 -19.44 -18.25 14.41
C SER A 35 -19.17 -16.89 13.75
N THR A 36 -18.18 -16.80 12.85
CA THR A 36 -17.84 -15.57 12.12
C THR A 36 -18.47 -15.51 10.73
N LEU A 37 -19.15 -14.39 10.44
CA LEU A 37 -19.63 -14.08 9.10
C LEU A 37 -18.44 -13.93 8.13
N LEU A 38 -18.64 -14.32 6.86
CA LEU A 38 -17.61 -14.29 5.80
C LEU A 38 -16.92 -12.93 5.66
N GLU A 39 -17.68 -11.84 5.80
CA GLU A 39 -17.19 -10.46 5.67
C GLU A 39 -16.22 -10.05 6.80
N ASN A 40 -16.35 -10.71 7.97
CA ASN A 40 -15.58 -10.43 9.17
C ASN A 40 -14.38 -11.38 9.34
N ARG A 41 -14.14 -12.30 8.41
CA ARG A 41 -13.02 -13.22 8.51
C ARG A 41 -11.68 -12.49 8.30
N PRO A 42 -10.67 -12.72 9.16
CA PRO A 42 -9.35 -12.13 8.98
C PRO A 42 -8.69 -12.64 7.71
N ARG A 43 -7.87 -11.81 7.06
CA ARG A 43 -7.11 -12.25 5.88
C ARG A 43 -5.98 -13.18 6.32
N LEU A 44 -5.86 -14.33 5.67
CA LEU A 44 -4.77 -15.25 5.99
C LEU A 44 -3.43 -14.71 5.44
N PRO A 45 -2.35 -14.70 6.25
CA PRO A 45 -1.03 -14.30 5.78
C PRO A 45 -0.46 -15.33 4.81
N ARG A 46 0.39 -14.89 3.88
CA ARG A 46 1.12 -15.81 3.00
C ARG A 46 2.22 -16.50 3.79
N ILE A 47 2.10 -17.82 3.95
CA ILE A 47 3.10 -18.66 4.64
C ILE A 47 4.27 -18.94 3.68
N PRO A 48 5.54 -18.77 4.10
CA PRO A 48 6.71 -19.14 3.30
C PRO A 48 6.84 -20.67 3.20
N LEU A 49 7.31 -21.16 2.05
CA LEU A 49 7.54 -22.58 1.77
C LEU A 49 8.82 -23.08 2.46
N SER A 50 8.79 -23.21 3.79
CA SER A 50 9.86 -23.85 4.56
C SER A 50 9.56 -25.34 4.78
N LYS A 51 10.60 -26.17 4.98
CA LYS A 51 10.44 -27.61 5.28
C LYS A 51 9.55 -27.84 6.51
N ARG A 52 9.73 -27.03 7.56
CA ARG A 52 8.93 -27.07 8.80
C ARG A 52 7.45 -26.77 8.52
N ASN A 53 7.16 -25.70 7.78
CA ASN A 53 5.77 -25.32 7.48
C ASN A 53 5.08 -26.40 6.63
N TRP A 54 5.82 -27.02 5.71
CA TRP A 54 5.31 -28.11 4.88
C TRP A 54 5.04 -29.38 5.69
N ALA A 55 5.87 -29.67 6.69
CA ALA A 55 5.66 -30.79 7.60
C ALA A 55 4.36 -30.62 8.42
N VAL A 56 4.09 -29.41 8.92
CA VAL A 56 2.84 -29.08 9.64
C VAL A 56 1.62 -29.27 8.72
N VAL A 57 1.67 -28.75 7.48
CA VAL A 57 0.57 -28.93 6.51
C VAL A 57 0.35 -30.42 6.19
N ARG A 58 1.45 -31.18 6.00
CA ARG A 58 1.38 -32.62 5.72
C ARG A 58 0.77 -33.39 6.89
N ALA A 59 1.12 -33.04 8.13
CA ALA A 59 0.60 -33.70 9.33
C ALA A 59 -0.89 -33.40 9.55
N LEU A 60 -1.34 -32.17 9.22
CA LEU A 60 -2.74 -31.78 9.39
C LEU A 60 -3.66 -32.31 8.29
N ASN A 61 -3.14 -32.55 7.07
CA ASN A 61 -3.97 -32.93 5.93
C ASN A 61 -4.77 -34.24 6.13
N PRO A 62 -4.22 -35.33 6.67
CA PRO A 62 -4.99 -36.54 6.99
C PRO A 62 -6.11 -36.30 7.99
N ILE A 63 -5.86 -35.47 9.01
CA ILE A 63 -6.86 -35.07 10.02
C ILE A 63 -7.97 -34.28 9.35
N LEU A 64 -7.63 -33.35 8.45
CA LEU A 64 -8.60 -32.52 7.74
C LEU A 64 -9.55 -33.34 6.87
N VAL A 65 -9.06 -34.40 6.22
CA VAL A 65 -9.87 -35.27 5.35
C VAL A 65 -11.06 -35.87 6.12
N THR A 66 -10.87 -36.29 7.38
CA THR A 66 -11.97 -36.85 8.18
C THR A 66 -13.08 -35.84 8.47
N TYR A 67 -12.75 -34.55 8.63
CA TYR A 67 -13.75 -33.51 8.83
C TYR A 67 -14.44 -33.11 7.51
N LEU A 68 -13.73 -33.18 6.38
CA LEU A 68 -14.30 -32.89 5.06
C LEU A 68 -15.29 -33.97 4.62
N GLU A 69 -15.01 -35.25 4.89
CA GLU A 69 -15.92 -36.36 4.61
C GLU A 69 -17.21 -36.29 5.44
N ALA A 70 -17.15 -35.70 6.63
CA ALA A 70 -18.30 -35.47 7.49
C ALA A 70 -19.12 -34.21 7.13
N SER A 71 -18.64 -33.38 6.20
CA SER A 71 -19.30 -32.13 5.80
C SER A 71 -20.53 -32.40 4.94
N ARG A 72 -21.63 -31.69 5.22
CA ARG A 72 -22.90 -31.86 4.48
C ARG A 72 -23.19 -30.73 3.50
N ASP A 73 -22.63 -29.55 3.76
CA ASP A 73 -22.89 -28.33 2.99
C ASP A 73 -21.60 -27.59 2.58
N ILE A 74 -21.70 -26.83 1.50
CA ILE A 74 -20.61 -26.00 0.97
C ILE A 74 -20.14 -24.95 1.99
N CYS A 75 -21.06 -24.41 2.80
CA CYS A 75 -20.73 -23.43 3.84
C CYS A 75 -19.94 -24.06 4.99
N GLU A 76 -20.25 -25.31 5.33
CA GLU A 76 -19.50 -26.08 6.30
C GLU A 76 -18.12 -26.42 5.77
N THR A 77 -18.02 -26.87 4.51
CA THR A 77 -16.75 -27.16 3.85
C THR A 77 -15.85 -25.93 3.84
N ASP A 78 -16.38 -24.76 3.45
CA ASP A 78 -15.64 -23.49 3.46
C ASP A 78 -15.16 -23.12 4.87
N SER A 79 -16.00 -23.30 5.89
CA SER A 79 -15.63 -23.02 7.29
C SER A 79 -14.55 -23.98 7.80
N ILE A 80 -14.59 -25.26 7.39
CA ILE A 80 -13.59 -26.27 7.72
C ILE A 80 -12.26 -25.93 7.04
N LEU A 81 -12.27 -25.60 5.75
CA LEU A 81 -11.07 -25.24 4.99
C LEU A 81 -10.41 -23.97 5.53
N PHE A 82 -11.21 -22.94 5.84
CA PHE A 82 -10.69 -21.71 6.41
C PHE A 82 -10.17 -21.93 7.83
N GLY A 83 -10.90 -22.67 8.68
CA GLY A 83 -10.45 -23.06 10.02
C GLY A 83 -9.13 -23.82 10.00
N ALA A 84 -8.96 -24.76 9.05
CA ALA A 84 -7.70 -25.47 8.85
C ALA A 84 -6.55 -24.55 8.50
N ALA A 85 -6.77 -23.57 7.62
CA ALA A 85 -5.75 -22.60 7.28
C ALA A 85 -5.39 -21.66 8.45
N VAL A 86 -6.37 -21.31 9.30
CA VAL A 86 -6.14 -20.57 10.56
C VAL A 86 -5.32 -21.42 11.54
N ALA A 87 -5.66 -22.70 11.71
CA ALA A 87 -4.94 -23.63 12.57
C ALA A 87 -3.48 -23.77 12.16
N VAL A 88 -3.20 -23.93 10.86
CA VAL A 88 -1.83 -23.94 10.32
C VAL A 88 -1.10 -22.63 10.65
N CYS A 89 -1.77 -21.48 10.51
CA CYS A 89 -1.18 -20.19 10.86
C CYS A 89 -0.86 -20.09 12.36
N ARG A 90 -1.73 -20.60 13.24
CA ARG A 90 -1.52 -20.64 14.69
C ARG A 90 -0.32 -21.52 15.06
N ILE A 91 -0.25 -22.73 14.51
CA ILE A 91 0.83 -23.70 14.77
C ILE A 91 2.19 -23.15 14.29
N ILE A 92 2.21 -22.45 13.15
CA ILE A 92 3.43 -21.82 12.61
C ILE A 92 3.80 -20.53 13.38
N GLY A 93 2.88 -19.96 14.16
CA GLY A 93 3.07 -18.68 14.85
C GLY A 93 2.93 -17.46 13.93
N ALA A 94 2.22 -17.60 12.80
CA ALA A 94 1.97 -16.50 11.88
C ALA A 94 0.91 -15.54 12.45
N LYS A 95 1.23 -14.24 12.52
CA LYS A 95 0.30 -13.23 13.01
C LYS A 95 -0.85 -13.03 12.01
N LEU A 96 -2.07 -13.39 12.39
CA LEU A 96 -3.25 -13.05 11.61
C LEU A 96 -3.52 -11.53 11.73
N PRO A 97 -3.68 -10.81 10.60
CA PRO A 97 -4.14 -9.43 10.63
C PRO A 97 -5.56 -9.39 11.21
N MET A 98 -5.81 -8.42 12.10
CA MET A 98 -7.14 -8.19 12.68
C MET A 98 -8.20 -8.04 11.60
N ALA A 99 -9.36 -8.68 11.80
CA ALA A 99 -10.54 -8.54 10.96
C ALA A 99 -10.83 -7.06 10.67
N GLY A 100 -11.11 -6.72 9.41
CA GLY A 100 -11.40 -5.34 8.99
C GLY A 100 -10.18 -4.45 8.71
N ARG A 101 -8.96 -4.85 9.09
CA ARG A 101 -7.75 -4.10 8.70
C ARG A 101 -7.28 -4.55 7.32
N ALA A 102 -8.03 -4.15 6.30
CA ALA A 102 -7.48 -4.12 4.95
C ALA A 102 -6.27 -3.17 4.99
N THR A 103 -5.06 -3.72 5.13
CA THR A 103 -3.87 -3.05 4.63
C THR A 103 -4.04 -2.98 3.13
N THR A 104 -4.82 -1.98 2.69
CA THR A 104 -4.74 -1.49 1.33
C THR A 104 -3.25 -1.30 1.12
N GLN A 105 -2.67 -2.08 0.22
CA GLN A 105 -1.34 -1.78 -0.28
C GLN A 105 -1.49 -0.39 -0.87
N SER A 106 -1.16 0.63 -0.07
CA SER A 106 -1.12 2.01 -0.52
C SER A 106 -0.36 1.96 -1.82
N SER A 107 -1.05 2.29 -2.92
CA SER A 107 -0.50 2.20 -4.27
C SER A 107 0.78 3.00 -4.26
N ALA A 108 1.91 2.33 -4.07
CA ALA A 108 3.12 3.00 -3.66
C ALA A 108 3.47 3.95 -4.78
N ILE A 109 3.56 5.24 -4.47
CA ILE A 109 3.93 6.25 -5.46
C ILE A 109 5.23 5.77 -6.10
N PRO A 110 5.27 5.60 -7.44
CA PRO A 110 6.46 5.07 -8.08
C PRO A 110 7.70 5.90 -7.73
N ALA A 111 8.84 5.24 -7.50
CA ALA A 111 10.06 5.91 -7.06
C ALA A 111 10.51 7.05 -8.02
N TRP A 112 10.26 6.90 -9.32
CA TRP A 112 10.54 7.96 -10.30
C TRP A 112 9.70 9.23 -10.05
N ARG A 113 8.43 9.08 -9.63
CA ARG A 113 7.52 10.19 -9.38
C ARG A 113 7.95 10.94 -8.14
N LYS A 114 8.23 10.20 -7.06
CA LYS A 114 8.77 10.76 -5.81
C LYS A 114 10.04 11.58 -6.06
N ARG A 115 11.00 11.05 -6.83
CA ARG A 115 12.23 11.79 -7.20
C ARG A 115 11.97 13.11 -7.91
N ILE A 116 10.95 13.19 -8.77
CA ILE A 116 10.61 14.44 -9.48
C ILE A 116 9.89 15.41 -8.53
N GLU A 117 8.96 14.91 -7.71
CA GLU A 117 8.28 15.70 -6.68
C GLU A 117 9.26 16.31 -5.68
N ASP A 118 10.27 15.54 -5.24
CA ASP A 118 11.34 16.04 -4.36
C ASP A 118 12.17 17.16 -5.03
N ARG A 119 12.44 17.06 -6.33
CA ARG A 119 13.12 18.12 -7.10
C ARG A 119 12.27 19.39 -7.18
N ILE A 120 10.96 19.24 -7.43
CA ILE A 120 10.01 20.36 -7.43
C ILE A 120 9.96 21.02 -6.05
N ALA A 121 9.88 20.24 -4.97
CA ALA A 121 9.84 20.74 -3.61
C ALA A 121 11.10 21.54 -3.25
N LYS A 122 12.28 20.98 -3.57
CA LYS A 122 13.57 21.68 -3.38
C LYS A 122 13.64 22.99 -4.19
N ALA A 123 13.19 22.99 -5.44
CA ALA A 123 13.16 24.19 -6.26
C ALA A 123 12.21 25.26 -5.71
N ARG A 124 11.00 24.89 -5.26
CA ARG A 124 10.06 25.81 -4.61
C ARG A 124 10.64 26.41 -3.32
N ALA A 125 11.28 25.59 -2.50
CA ALA A 125 11.94 26.06 -1.28
C ALA A 125 13.11 27.01 -1.57
N LEU A 126 13.82 26.81 -2.68
CA LEU A 126 14.87 27.72 -3.13
C LEU A 126 14.28 29.05 -3.64
N ILE A 127 13.24 29.00 -4.48
CA ILE A 127 12.51 30.20 -4.94
C ILE A 127 12.08 31.04 -3.73
N GLY A 128 11.44 30.43 -2.73
CA GLY A 128 11.02 31.14 -1.52
C GLY A 128 12.17 31.88 -0.83
N ARG A 129 13.34 31.24 -0.71
CA ARG A 129 14.54 31.86 -0.11
C ARG A 129 15.13 32.98 -0.98
N LEU A 130 15.18 32.81 -2.30
CA LEU A 130 15.64 33.85 -3.22
C LEU A 130 14.70 35.07 -3.19
N THR A 131 13.39 34.84 -3.15
CA THR A 131 12.39 35.91 -3.01
C THR A 131 12.54 36.63 -1.67
N SER A 132 12.71 35.91 -0.55
CA SER A 132 12.94 36.54 0.75
C SER A 132 14.21 37.39 0.78
N PHE A 133 15.31 36.91 0.17
CA PHE A 133 16.53 37.70 0.04
C PHE A 133 16.31 38.98 -0.79
N ARG A 134 15.58 38.86 -1.92
CA ARG A 134 15.20 40.01 -2.75
C ARG A 134 14.37 41.05 -2.00
N SER A 135 13.55 40.62 -1.04
CA SER A 135 12.79 41.51 -0.14
C SER A 135 13.62 42.14 0.99
N GLY A 136 14.96 41.97 1.00
CA GLY A 136 15.87 42.56 1.99
C GLY A 136 16.17 41.68 3.21
N ASN A 137 15.76 40.40 3.21
CA ASN A 137 16.03 39.51 4.34
C ASN A 137 17.45 38.92 4.29
N ASN A 138 18.35 39.49 5.08
CA ASN A 138 19.77 39.13 5.14
C ASN A 138 20.14 38.17 6.28
N ARG A 139 19.19 37.37 6.80
CA ARG A 139 19.52 36.36 7.81
C ARG A 139 20.62 35.41 7.30
N PRO A 140 21.59 35.01 8.14
CA PRO A 140 22.74 34.18 7.71
C PRO A 140 22.36 32.89 6.97
N ARG A 141 21.26 32.25 7.39
CA ARG A 141 20.74 31.02 6.77
C ARG A 141 20.26 31.24 5.32
N ILE A 142 19.65 32.39 5.05
CA ILE A 142 19.19 32.78 3.71
C ILE A 142 20.40 33.12 2.86
N MET A 143 21.30 33.97 3.34
CA MET A 143 22.54 34.34 2.65
C MET A 143 23.38 33.11 2.27
N ARG A 144 23.55 32.13 3.18
CA ARG A 144 24.24 30.86 2.88
C ARG A 144 23.58 30.11 1.73
N THR A 145 22.24 30.05 1.73
CA THR A 145 21.51 29.37 0.65
C THR A 145 21.67 30.10 -0.68
N VAL A 146 21.62 31.43 -0.68
CA VAL A 146 21.81 32.24 -1.89
C VAL A 146 23.24 32.06 -2.42
N ARG A 147 24.27 32.13 -1.56
CA ARG A 147 25.67 31.84 -1.94
C ARG A 147 25.81 30.45 -2.58
N MET A 148 25.19 29.44 -1.99
CA MET A 148 25.18 28.09 -2.56
C MET A 148 24.44 28.01 -3.91
N ALA A 149 23.37 28.79 -4.09
CA ALA A 149 22.59 28.79 -5.33
C ALA A 149 23.36 29.35 -6.54
N PHE A 150 24.34 30.21 -6.26
CA PHE A 150 25.28 30.82 -7.21
C PHE A 150 26.71 30.28 -7.07
N ALA A 151 26.92 29.20 -6.29
CA ALA A 151 28.24 28.61 -6.14
C ALA A 151 28.75 28.12 -7.50
N GLY A 152 29.98 28.48 -7.85
CA GLY A 152 30.57 28.18 -9.16
C GLY A 152 30.14 29.14 -10.28
N THR A 153 29.36 30.18 -9.99
CA THR A 153 29.14 31.30 -10.91
C THR A 153 29.98 32.49 -10.47
N ASN A 154 30.54 33.27 -11.40
CA ASN A 154 31.34 34.47 -11.11
C ASN A 154 30.50 35.66 -10.59
N ILE A 155 29.39 35.40 -9.92
CA ILE A 155 28.42 36.41 -9.48
C ILE A 155 28.66 36.70 -8.00
N SER A 156 29.13 37.91 -7.70
CA SER A 156 29.22 38.39 -6.33
C SER A 156 27.89 39.01 -5.89
N LEU A 157 27.52 38.77 -4.63
CA LEU A 157 26.28 39.28 -4.02
C LEU A 157 26.28 40.79 -3.79
N SER A 158 27.44 41.43 -3.86
CA SER A 158 27.60 42.88 -3.71
C SER A 158 27.51 43.64 -5.04
N GLN A 159 27.34 42.94 -6.17
CA GLN A 159 27.20 43.58 -7.48
C GLN A 159 25.84 44.29 -7.59
N PRO A 160 25.77 45.45 -8.27
CA PRO A 160 24.51 46.19 -8.46
C PRO A 160 23.47 45.36 -9.23
N ASP A 161 23.90 44.49 -10.13
CA ASP A 161 23.02 43.68 -11.00
C ASP A 161 22.45 42.44 -10.33
N ILE A 162 22.71 42.22 -9.03
CA ILE A 162 22.29 41.00 -8.32
C ILE A 162 20.77 40.79 -8.37
N THR A 163 19.98 41.87 -8.34
CA THR A 163 18.52 41.81 -8.39
C THR A 163 18.01 41.22 -9.70
N GLN A 164 18.65 41.56 -10.82
CA GLN A 164 18.33 41.00 -12.12
C GLN A 164 18.72 39.52 -12.17
N LYS A 165 19.93 39.17 -11.72
CA LYS A 165 20.41 37.78 -11.67
C LYS A 165 19.57 36.88 -10.77
N LEU A 166 19.05 37.41 -9.67
CA LEU A 166 18.09 36.69 -8.82
C LEU A 166 16.79 36.40 -9.57
N THR A 167 16.30 37.35 -10.35
CA THR A 167 15.05 37.21 -11.12
C THR A 167 15.21 36.18 -12.23
N GLU A 168 16.29 36.26 -13.01
CA GLU A 168 16.67 35.25 -14.01
C GLU A 168 16.72 33.85 -13.37
N ARG A 169 17.38 33.72 -12.21
CA ARG A 169 17.49 32.44 -11.50
C ARG A 169 16.15 31.92 -10.99
N ILE A 170 15.26 32.79 -10.53
CA ILE A 170 13.90 32.41 -10.11
C ILE A 170 13.11 31.89 -11.31
N ASP A 171 13.19 32.58 -12.45
CA ASP A 171 12.45 32.19 -13.65
C ASP A 171 12.96 30.88 -14.24
N ASP A 172 14.27 30.63 -14.25
CA ASP A 172 14.85 29.32 -14.57
C ASP A 172 14.24 28.19 -13.72
N LEU A 173 14.09 28.43 -12.41
CA LEU A 173 13.52 27.44 -11.49
C LEU A 173 12.03 27.22 -11.76
N LYS A 174 11.27 28.28 -12.08
CA LYS A 174 9.86 28.15 -12.50
C LYS A 174 9.73 27.35 -13.78
N GLN A 175 10.57 27.62 -14.78
CA GLN A 175 10.61 26.86 -16.03
C GLN A 175 10.92 25.38 -15.77
N LYS A 176 11.91 25.07 -14.92
CA LYS A 176 12.24 23.69 -14.52
C LYS A 176 11.07 23.00 -13.80
N ILE A 177 10.40 23.68 -12.88
CA ILE A 177 9.21 23.15 -12.19
C ILE A 177 8.11 22.83 -13.20
N ALA A 178 7.83 23.72 -14.15
CA ALA A 178 6.83 23.49 -15.19
C ALA A 178 7.20 22.29 -16.07
N ALA A 179 8.46 22.15 -16.47
CA ALA A 179 8.94 21.01 -17.24
C ALA A 179 8.81 19.68 -16.47
N TRP A 180 9.19 19.66 -15.19
CA TRP A 180 9.01 18.49 -14.33
C TRP A 180 7.55 18.13 -14.10
N GLY A 181 6.67 19.12 -13.92
CA GLY A 181 5.23 18.91 -13.83
C GLY A 181 4.65 18.29 -15.11
N LYS A 182 5.04 18.81 -16.28
CA LYS A 182 4.67 18.22 -17.59
C LYS A 182 5.16 16.78 -17.72
N ARG A 183 6.37 16.46 -17.24
CA ARG A 183 6.91 15.08 -17.24
C ARG A 183 6.07 14.14 -16.37
N ILE A 184 5.69 14.55 -15.16
CA ILE A 184 4.81 13.75 -14.28
C ILE A 184 3.46 13.49 -14.96
N ARG A 185 2.85 14.53 -15.54
CA ARG A 185 1.58 14.42 -16.25
C ARG A 185 1.66 13.42 -17.40
N ARG A 186 2.65 13.57 -18.28
CA ARG A 186 2.87 12.68 -19.44
C ARG A 186 3.02 11.22 -19.02
N PHE A 187 3.82 10.95 -17.98
CA PHE A 187 4.05 9.58 -17.53
C PHE A 187 2.81 8.98 -16.86
N SER A 188 2.10 9.77 -16.05
CA SER A 188 0.83 9.35 -15.45
C SER A 188 -0.23 9.04 -16.52
N GLU A 189 -0.34 9.88 -17.55
CA GLU A 189 -1.25 9.66 -18.68
C GLU A 189 -0.87 8.41 -19.47
N ARG A 190 0.42 8.19 -19.74
CA ARG A 190 0.88 6.96 -20.41
C ARG A 190 0.49 5.72 -19.62
N SER A 191 0.79 5.68 -18.32
CA SER A 191 0.44 4.54 -17.47
C SER A 191 -1.07 4.32 -17.41
N ARG A 192 -1.86 5.41 -17.34
CA ARG A 192 -3.32 5.34 -17.38
C ARG A 192 -3.82 4.74 -18.69
N ARG A 193 -3.33 5.22 -19.84
CA ARG A 193 -3.71 4.70 -21.17
C ARG A 193 -3.34 3.24 -21.32
N PHE A 194 -2.13 2.85 -20.88
CA PHE A 194 -1.70 1.45 -20.90
C PHE A 194 -2.66 0.56 -20.10
N ASN A 195 -3.02 0.96 -18.88
CA ASN A 195 -3.95 0.22 -18.04
C ASN A 195 -5.36 0.17 -18.63
N GLN A 196 -5.84 1.27 -19.22
CA GLN A 196 -7.15 1.33 -19.88
C GLN A 196 -7.19 0.44 -21.12
N ASN A 197 -6.16 0.47 -21.97
CA ASN A 197 -6.08 -0.38 -23.16
C ASN A 197 -6.01 -1.86 -22.79
N ARG A 198 -5.24 -2.20 -21.76
CA ARG A 198 -5.20 -3.57 -21.24
C ARG A 198 -6.55 -4.02 -20.70
N LEU A 199 -7.23 -3.16 -19.93
CA LEU A 199 -8.56 -3.45 -19.42
C LEU A 199 -9.59 -3.57 -20.56
N PHE A 200 -9.47 -2.75 -21.61
CA PHE A 200 -10.32 -2.83 -22.80
C PHE A 200 -10.19 -4.18 -23.51
N GLN A 201 -8.96 -4.70 -23.64
CA GLN A 201 -8.71 -5.99 -24.28
C GLN A 201 -9.27 -7.16 -23.45
N SER A 202 -9.19 -7.09 -22.11
CA SER A 202 -9.66 -8.19 -21.25
C SER A 202 -11.15 -8.12 -20.91
N ASP A 203 -11.69 -6.91 -20.66
CA ASP A 203 -13.04 -6.69 -20.12
C ASP A 203 -13.55 -5.28 -20.46
N GLN A 204 -14.20 -5.17 -21.62
CA GLN A 204 -14.76 -3.92 -22.13
C GLN A 204 -15.88 -3.37 -21.22
N LYS A 205 -16.73 -4.26 -20.65
CA LYS A 205 -17.85 -3.87 -19.79
C LYS A 205 -17.35 -3.15 -18.55
N ARG A 206 -16.30 -3.68 -17.92
CA ARG A 206 -15.70 -3.08 -16.73
C ARG A 206 -15.05 -1.72 -17.01
N LEU A 207 -14.45 -1.53 -18.18
CA LEU A 207 -13.94 -0.20 -18.59
C LEU A 207 -15.07 0.83 -18.70
N ILE A 208 -16.17 0.45 -19.35
CA ILE A 208 -17.36 1.30 -19.50
C ILE A 208 -17.93 1.65 -18.12
N ILE A 209 -18.20 0.66 -17.26
CA ILE A 209 -18.72 0.89 -15.89
C ILE A 209 -17.80 1.83 -15.10
N ASN A 210 -16.48 1.63 -15.15
CA ASN A 210 -15.52 2.50 -14.47
C ASN A 210 -15.54 3.94 -15.02
N HIS A 211 -15.76 4.11 -16.32
CA HIS A 211 -15.90 5.43 -16.95
C HIS A 211 -17.17 6.13 -16.46
N TRP A 212 -18.34 5.48 -16.55
CA TRP A 212 -19.63 6.03 -16.11
C TRP A 212 -19.62 6.37 -14.62
N SER A 213 -19.06 5.49 -13.78
CA SER A 213 -18.91 5.74 -12.35
C SER A 213 -18.09 7.01 -12.11
N ASN A 214 -16.91 7.14 -12.74
CA ASN A 214 -16.08 8.33 -12.60
C ASN A 214 -16.80 9.61 -13.05
N GLN A 215 -17.54 9.57 -14.14
CA GLN A 215 -18.28 10.72 -14.65
C GLN A 215 -19.38 11.16 -13.67
N ARG A 216 -20.13 10.20 -13.10
CA ARG A 216 -21.11 10.48 -12.03
C ARG A 216 -20.49 11.03 -10.75
N TYR A 217 -19.28 10.61 -10.39
CA TYR A 217 -18.57 11.19 -9.23
C TYR A 217 -18.18 12.66 -9.50
N VAL A 218 -17.69 12.96 -10.71
CA VAL A 218 -17.31 14.34 -11.08
C VAL A 218 -18.52 15.26 -11.08
N GLU A 219 -19.66 14.84 -11.64
CA GLU A 219 -20.88 15.66 -11.62
C GLU A 219 -21.39 15.91 -10.20
N ARG A 220 -21.46 14.86 -9.35
CA ARG A 220 -21.83 15.04 -7.93
C ARG A 220 -20.89 15.97 -7.16
N ALA A 221 -19.60 15.96 -7.49
CA ALA A 221 -18.63 16.87 -6.87
C ALA A 221 -18.87 18.32 -7.30
N LYS A 222 -19.18 18.56 -8.58
CA LYS A 222 -19.54 19.90 -9.09
C LYS A 222 -20.81 20.43 -8.43
N ASP A 223 -21.83 19.59 -8.30
CA ASP A 223 -23.08 19.98 -7.65
C ASP A 223 -22.89 20.33 -6.18
N ARG A 224 -22.05 19.56 -5.46
CA ARG A 224 -21.70 19.87 -4.07
C ARG A 224 -20.99 21.22 -3.95
N ILE A 225 -20.07 21.55 -4.87
CA ILE A 225 -19.39 22.85 -4.89
C ILE A 225 -20.38 23.99 -5.18
N ARG A 226 -21.30 23.82 -6.14
CA ARG A 226 -22.35 24.81 -6.42
C ARG A 226 -23.24 25.05 -5.20
N LEU A 227 -23.64 24.00 -4.50
CA LEU A 227 -24.45 24.10 -3.28
C LEU A 227 -23.70 24.83 -2.15
N THR A 228 -22.40 24.58 -1.97
CA THR A 228 -21.59 25.30 -0.98
C THR A 228 -21.40 26.77 -1.32
N LEU A 229 -21.25 27.11 -2.60
CA LEU A 229 -21.14 28.50 -3.07
C LEU A 229 -22.47 29.26 -2.96
N SER A 230 -23.59 28.55 -3.10
CA SER A 230 -24.94 29.09 -2.86
C SER A 230 -25.23 29.32 -1.37
N HIS A 231 -24.71 28.48 -0.47
CA HIS A 231 -24.87 28.63 0.99
C HIS A 231 -23.87 29.64 1.60
N SER A 232 -22.73 29.88 0.96
CA SER A 232 -21.80 30.96 1.31
C SER A 232 -22.19 32.30 0.69
N GLY A 233 -23.48 32.48 0.35
CA GLY A 233 -24.08 33.77 0.04
C GLY A 233 -24.00 34.68 1.26
N VAL A 234 -22.81 35.24 1.44
CA VAL A 234 -22.57 36.47 2.18
C VAL A 234 -23.58 37.48 1.64
N ALA A 235 -24.54 37.81 2.51
CA ALA A 235 -25.26 39.07 2.44
C ALA A 235 -24.21 40.20 2.51
N CYS A 236 -23.69 40.61 1.36
CA CYS A 236 -23.11 41.93 1.21
C CYS A 236 -24.29 42.86 0.91
N GLY A 237 -24.66 43.64 1.93
CA GLY A 237 -25.41 44.88 1.75
C GLY A 237 -24.59 45.96 1.08
#